data_AF-A0AA36JA84-F1
#
_entry.id   AF-A0AA36JA84-F1
#
_cell.length_a   1.000
_cell.length_b   1.000
_cell.length_c   1.000
_cell.angle_alpha   90.00
_cell.angle_beta   90.00
_cell.angle_gamma   90.00
#
_symmetry.space_group_name_H-M   'P 1'
#
loop_
_entity.id
_entity.type
_entity.pdbx_description
1 polymer ?
#
loop_
_entity_poly.entity_id
_entity_poly.type
_entity_poly.pdbx_seq_one_letter_code
_entity_poly.pdbx_strand_id
1 'polypeptide(L)'
;MTPEKLPANFKYEAARMFFKECEAVDTSKCDFKFEEPDFEGLTKFLVEECSFSKERVERYVERLKNSKARTKQRPLDMFFGAAKVQIKESDKFDPTKKKGGAKAAAKAGTKRPGAPAGGAAKRGKKSYQEFVVDP
;
A
#
# COMPACT_ATOMS: atom_id res chain seq x y z
N MET A 1 27.16 20.75 22.14
CA MET A 1 26.02 19.89 21.76
C MET A 1 25.99 18.74 22.76
N THR A 2 25.23 18.89 23.84
CA THR A 2 25.18 17.88 24.91
C THR A 2 24.40 16.68 24.41
N PRO A 3 24.97 15.47 24.38
CA PRO A 3 24.24 14.28 23.96
C PRO A 3 23.06 14.06 24.91
N GLU A 4 21.87 13.99 24.33
CA GLU A 4 20.60 13.83 25.03
C GLU A 4 20.65 12.55 25.87
N LYS A 5 20.57 12.68 27.20
CA LYS A 5 20.69 11.56 28.14
C LYS A 5 19.39 10.75 28.10
N LEU A 6 19.51 9.47 27.78
CA LEU A 6 18.41 8.52 27.89
C LEU A 6 17.92 8.45 29.36
N PRO A 7 16.61 8.28 29.59
CA PRO A 7 16.07 8.07 30.92
C PRO A 7 16.74 6.87 31.61
N ALA A 8 17.04 6.99 32.91
CA ALA A 8 17.79 5.99 33.67
C ALA A 8 17.16 4.59 33.66
N ASN A 9 15.85 4.49 33.47
CA ASN A 9 15.10 3.23 33.43
C ASN A 9 14.70 2.79 32.01
N PHE A 10 15.38 3.29 30.96
CA PHE A 10 15.05 2.92 29.59
C PHE A 10 15.55 1.51 29.25
N LYS A 11 14.64 0.53 29.22
CA LYS A 11 14.92 -0.88 28.91
C LYS A 11 15.09 -1.13 27.41
N TYR A 12 16.07 -0.50 26.78
CA TYR A 12 16.30 -0.63 25.34
C TYR A 12 16.61 -2.07 24.91
N GLU A 13 17.28 -2.85 25.76
CA GLU A 13 17.62 -4.24 25.49
C GLU A 13 16.37 -5.13 25.44
N ALA A 14 15.50 -4.99 26.43
CA ALA A 14 14.22 -5.70 26.47
C ALA A 14 13.33 -5.31 25.28
N ALA A 15 13.28 -4.01 24.93
CA ALA A 15 12.53 -3.55 23.76
C ALA A 15 13.08 -4.14 22.45
N ARG A 16 14.42 -4.16 22.28
CA ARG A 16 15.06 -4.77 21.11
C ARG A 16 14.78 -6.27 21.00
N MET A 17 14.79 -6.98 22.13
CA MET A 17 14.44 -8.40 22.17
C MET A 17 12.97 -8.61 21.83
N PHE A 18 12.07 -7.79 22.37
CA PHE A 18 10.64 -7.84 22.05
C PHE A 18 10.35 -7.60 20.56
N PHE A 19 11.09 -6.70 19.90
CA PHE A 19 10.93 -6.50 18.45
C PHE A 19 11.43 -7.68 17.60
N LYS A 20 12.39 -8.47 18.12
CA LYS A 20 12.91 -9.67 17.43
C LYS A 20 12.02 -10.88 17.69
N GLU A 21 11.66 -11.09 18.95
CA GLU A 21 10.94 -12.23 19.49
C GLU A 21 9.66 -11.70 20.15
N CYS A 22 8.78 -11.18 19.30
CA CYS A 22 7.44 -10.77 19.71
C CYS A 22 6.60 -12.03 19.93
N GLU A 23 5.80 -12.03 21.00
CA GLU A 23 4.77 -13.03 21.19
C GLU A 23 3.70 -12.86 20.10
N ALA A 24 3.80 -13.68 19.07
CA ALA A 24 2.86 -13.72 17.97
C ALA A 24 2.14 -15.07 17.95
N VAL A 25 0.88 -15.04 17.51
CA VAL A 25 0.14 -16.27 17.25
C VAL A 25 0.84 -17.03 16.13
N ASP A 26 0.98 -18.36 16.30
CA ASP A 26 1.54 -19.23 15.29
C ASP A 26 0.71 -19.17 14.00
N THR A 27 1.32 -18.61 12.95
CA THR A 27 0.68 -18.40 11.65
C THR A 27 0.26 -19.70 10.98
N SER A 28 0.88 -20.83 11.35
CA SER A 28 0.58 -22.16 10.82
C SER A 28 -0.76 -22.71 11.29
N LYS A 29 -1.26 -22.22 12.43
CA LYS A 29 -2.52 -22.66 13.04
C LYS A 29 -3.70 -21.74 12.72
N CYS A 30 -3.45 -20.60 12.08
CA CYS A 30 -4.47 -19.63 11.74
C CYS A 30 -5.07 -19.93 10.37
N ASP A 31 -6.29 -20.46 10.35
CA ASP A 31 -7.05 -20.70 9.13
C ASP A 31 -8.07 -19.57 8.91
N PHE A 32 -7.86 -18.76 7.87
CA PHE A 32 -8.71 -17.60 7.56
C PHE A 32 -9.74 -17.95 6.48
N LYS A 33 -10.99 -18.16 6.90
CA LYS A 33 -12.13 -18.38 6.00
C LYS A 33 -13.05 -17.15 6.00
N PHE A 34 -13.28 -16.58 4.82
CA PHE A 34 -14.21 -15.45 4.65
C PHE A 34 -15.58 -15.97 4.24
N GLU A 35 -16.43 -16.23 5.23
CA GLU A 35 -17.81 -16.71 5.03
C GLU A 35 -18.78 -15.58 4.66
N GLU A 36 -20.02 -15.94 4.32
CA GLU A 36 -21.07 -14.95 4.11
C GLU A 36 -21.51 -14.36 5.46
N PRO A 37 -21.51 -13.02 5.60
CA PRO A 37 -22.01 -12.42 6.82
C PRO A 37 -23.53 -12.62 6.90
N ASP A 38 -24.02 -12.88 8.12
CA ASP A 38 -25.46 -12.90 8.38
C ASP A 38 -26.03 -11.48 8.29
N PHE A 39 -26.66 -11.18 7.16
CA PHE A 39 -27.23 -9.86 6.90
C PHE A 39 -28.46 -9.55 7.75
N GLU A 40 -29.24 -10.57 8.13
CA GLU A 40 -30.45 -10.38 8.92
C GLU A 40 -30.08 -10.10 10.38
N GLY A 41 -29.21 -10.93 10.96
CA GLY A 41 -28.68 -10.72 12.31
C GLY A 41 -27.91 -9.41 12.44
N LEU A 42 -27.10 -9.05 11.44
CA LEU A 42 -26.37 -7.78 11.44
C LEU A 42 -27.30 -6.57 11.41
N THR A 43 -28.39 -6.64 10.65
CA THR A 43 -29.36 -5.53 10.57
C THR A 43 -30.12 -5.39 11.89
N LYS A 44 -30.56 -6.51 12.49
CA LYS A 44 -31.22 -6.51 13.80
C LYS A 44 -30.32 -5.93 14.88
N PHE A 45 -29.09 -6.43 15.02
CA PHE A 45 -28.14 -5.94 16.02
C PHE A 45 -27.87 -4.43 15.88
N LEU A 46 -27.59 -3.95 14.65
CA LEU A 46 -27.25 -2.54 14.44
C LEU A 46 -28.45 -1.60 14.61
N VAL A 47 -29.66 -2.00 14.22
CA VAL A 47 -30.84 -1.15 14.29
C VAL A 47 -31.50 -1.23 15.67
N GLU A 48 -31.62 -2.42 16.24
CA GLU A 48 -32.34 -2.64 17.50
C GLU A 48 -31.46 -2.35 18.72
N GLU A 49 -30.23 -2.88 18.78
CA GLU A 49 -29.37 -2.73 19.95
C GLU A 49 -28.54 -1.45 19.90
N CYS A 50 -28.08 -1.06 18.70
CA CYS A 50 -27.21 0.09 18.51
C CYS A 50 -27.94 1.35 17.99
N SER A 51 -29.26 1.28 17.77
CA SER A 51 -30.10 2.42 17.32
C SER A 51 -29.58 3.15 16.06
N PHE A 52 -28.92 2.43 15.15
CA PHE A 52 -28.51 3.01 13.87
C PHE A 52 -29.71 3.22 12.94
N SER A 53 -29.60 4.22 12.05
CA SER A 53 -30.59 4.45 10.99
C SER A 53 -30.69 3.22 10.07
N LYS A 54 -31.88 2.62 10.02
CA LYS A 54 -32.19 1.44 9.19
C LYS A 54 -31.83 1.65 7.72
N GLU A 55 -32.25 2.77 7.14
CA GLU A 55 -31.98 3.11 5.74
C GLU A 55 -30.47 3.16 5.45
N ARG A 56 -29.66 3.66 6.40
CA ARG A 56 -28.22 3.69 6.25
C ARG A 56 -27.63 2.28 6.31
N VAL A 57 -28.07 1.44 7.26
CA VAL A 57 -27.60 0.06 7.42
C VAL A 57 -27.89 -0.77 6.16
N GLU A 58 -29.09 -0.66 5.60
CA GLU A 58 -29.48 -1.36 4.37
C GLU A 58 -28.57 -1.00 3.18
N ARG A 59 -28.29 0.30 2.96
CA ARG A 59 -27.35 0.73 1.91
C ARG A 59 -25.94 0.18 2.11
N TYR A 60 -25.48 0.04 3.35
CA TYR A 60 -24.16 -0.53 3.64
C TYR A 60 -24.13 -2.06 3.44
N VAL A 61 -25.22 -2.75 3.80
CA VAL A 61 -25.39 -4.18 3.53
C VAL A 61 -25.34 -4.47 2.02
N GLU A 62 -26.02 -3.67 1.20
CA GLU A 62 -25.96 -3.79 -0.26
C GLU A 62 -24.55 -3.55 -0.80
N ARG A 63 -23.84 -2.54 -0.29
CA ARG A 63 -22.45 -2.28 -0.66
C ARG A 63 -21.54 -3.45 -0.29
N LEU A 64 -21.73 -4.06 0.88
CA LEU A 64 -20.95 -5.20 1.33
C LEU A 64 -21.14 -6.42 0.42
N LYS A 65 -22.39 -6.71 0.04
CA LYS A 65 -22.73 -7.76 -0.93
C LYS A 65 -22.01 -7.55 -2.27
N ASN A 66 -22.06 -6.33 -2.80
CA ASN A 66 -21.44 -5.96 -4.06
C ASN A 66 -19.89 -5.98 -3.99
N SER A 67 -19.32 -5.60 -2.85
CA SER A 67 -17.87 -5.60 -2.64
C SER A 67 -17.26 -7.01 -2.64
N LYS A 68 -17.97 -8.02 -2.12
CA LYS A 68 -17.49 -9.40 -2.14
C LYS A 68 -17.30 -9.92 -3.58
N ALA A 69 -18.27 -9.65 -4.45
CA ALA A 69 -18.20 -10.01 -5.87
C ALA A 69 -17.14 -9.21 -6.63
N ARG A 70 -16.94 -7.93 -6.27
CA ARG A 70 -15.94 -7.04 -6.88
C ARG A 70 -14.54 -7.21 -6.29
N THR A 71 -14.14 -8.44 -6.00
CA THR A 71 -12.76 -8.71 -5.58
C THR A 71 -11.85 -8.64 -6.81
N LYS A 72 -10.79 -7.82 -6.75
CA LYS A 72 -9.83 -7.68 -7.86
C LYS A 72 -9.01 -8.96 -7.99
N GLN A 73 -8.65 -9.32 -9.23
CA GLN A 73 -7.69 -10.38 -9.50
C GLN A 73 -6.39 -10.12 -8.73
N ARG A 74 -5.82 -11.18 -8.12
CA ARG A 74 -4.55 -11.10 -7.40
C ARG A 74 -3.44 -10.73 -8.40
N PRO A 75 -2.60 -9.71 -8.13
CA PRO A 75 -1.51 -9.33 -9.01
C PRO A 75 -0.50 -10.47 -9.15
N LEU A 76 0.11 -10.61 -10.34
CA LEU A 76 1.10 -11.66 -10.62
C LEU A 76 2.33 -11.60 -9.69
N ASP A 77 2.69 -10.39 -9.24
CA ASP A 77 3.77 -10.15 -8.29
C ASP A 77 3.52 -10.77 -6.89
N MET A 78 2.28 -11.20 -6.58
CA MET A 78 2.02 -11.99 -5.38
C MET A 78 2.39 -13.48 -5.54
N PHE A 79 2.56 -13.96 -6.77
CA PHE A 79 2.92 -15.35 -7.04
C PHE A 79 4.44 -15.51 -7.22
N PHE A 80 5.09 -14.49 -7.78
CA PHE A 80 6.53 -14.47 -7.94
C PHE A 80 7.15 -13.79 -6.72
N GLY A 81 8.05 -14.47 -6.01
CA GLY A 81 8.77 -13.86 -4.89
C GLY A 81 9.54 -12.60 -5.31
N ALA A 82 9.94 -11.79 -4.32
CA ALA A 82 10.63 -10.54 -4.56
C ALA A 82 11.78 -10.69 -5.57
N ALA A 83 11.83 -9.78 -6.56
CA ALA A 83 12.89 -9.77 -7.55
C ALA A 83 14.25 -9.74 -6.84
N LYS A 84 15.05 -10.80 -7.04
CA LYS A 84 16.42 -10.87 -6.51
C LYS A 84 17.25 -9.85 -7.29
N VAL A 85 17.45 -8.66 -6.73
CA VAL A 85 18.36 -7.67 -7.28
C VAL A 85 19.78 -8.24 -7.17
N GLN A 86 20.31 -8.77 -8.27
CA GLN A 86 21.71 -9.14 -8.34
C GLN A 86 22.53 -7.86 -8.47
N ILE A 87 22.92 -7.29 -7.33
CA ILE A 87 23.86 -6.17 -7.28
C ILE A 87 25.23 -6.74 -7.66
N LYS A 88 25.68 -6.42 -8.87
CA LYS A 88 27.05 -6.74 -9.30
C LYS A 88 28.03 -5.94 -8.43
N GLU A 89 29.20 -6.50 -8.16
CA GLU A 89 30.24 -5.85 -7.34
C GLU A 89 30.63 -4.45 -7.86
N SER A 90 30.43 -4.20 -9.17
CA SER A 90 30.66 -2.90 -9.81
C SER A 90 29.67 -1.81 -9.41
N ASP A 91 28.48 -2.17 -8.94
CA ASP A 91 27.38 -1.25 -8.64
C ASP A 91 27.29 -0.93 -7.14
N LYS A 92 28.10 -1.60 -6.31
CA LYS A 92 28.24 -1.26 -4.90
C LYS A 92 28.99 0.05 -4.80
N PHE A 93 28.32 1.06 -4.25
CA PHE A 93 28.93 2.36 -4.01
C PHE A 93 30.06 2.22 -2.99
N ASP A 94 31.29 2.37 -3.47
CA ASP A 94 32.51 2.34 -2.66
C ASP A 94 32.98 3.78 -2.40
N PRO A 95 32.80 4.31 -1.17
CA PRO A 95 33.18 5.68 -0.83
C PRO A 95 34.71 5.90 -0.83
N THR A 96 35.51 4.84 -1.02
CA THR A 96 36.98 4.92 -1.03
C THR A 96 37.60 5.02 -2.43
N LYS A 97 36.83 4.79 -3.50
CA LYS A 97 37.32 4.98 -4.88
C LYS A 97 37.25 6.45 -5.28
N LYS A 98 38.41 7.09 -5.26
CA LYS A 98 38.65 8.45 -5.76
C LYS A 98 38.08 8.62 -7.16
N LYS A 99 37.15 9.56 -7.31
CA LYS A 99 36.51 10.03 -8.55
C LYS A 99 37.55 10.28 -9.66
N GLY A 100 37.80 9.30 -10.50
CA GLY A 100 38.68 9.39 -11.66
C GLY A 100 38.02 8.70 -12.85
N GLY A 101 37.51 9.48 -13.80
CA GLY A 101 36.95 8.94 -15.04
C GLY A 101 35.70 9.62 -15.60
N ALA A 102 35.29 10.79 -15.11
CA ALA A 102 34.21 11.57 -15.75
C ALA A 102 34.77 12.46 -16.89
N LYS A 103 35.42 11.87 -17.90
CA LYS A 103 35.72 12.52 -19.20
C LYS A 103 35.87 11.48 -20.32
N ALA A 104 34.79 10.78 -20.68
CA ALA A 104 34.70 10.04 -21.94
C ALA A 104 33.24 9.68 -22.29
N ALA A 105 32.35 10.67 -22.36
CA ALA A 105 31.04 10.50 -23.03
C ALA A 105 30.42 11.88 -23.34
N ALA A 106 31.20 12.78 -23.95
CA ALA A 106 30.65 13.96 -24.61
C ALA A 106 31.04 13.89 -26.09
N LYS A 107 30.01 13.77 -26.94
CA LYS A 107 29.99 13.77 -28.42
C LYS A 107 30.25 12.44 -29.14
N ALA A 108 29.16 11.73 -29.45
CA ALA A 108 28.77 11.37 -30.83
C ALA A 108 27.37 10.74 -30.79
N GLY A 109 26.36 11.44 -31.30
CA GLY A 109 25.00 10.92 -31.40
C GLY A 109 24.85 9.93 -32.55
N THR A 110 23.93 8.98 -32.42
CA THR A 110 23.11 8.40 -33.51
C THR A 110 22.02 7.50 -32.90
N LYS A 111 20.76 7.88 -33.16
CA LYS A 111 19.51 7.07 -33.18
C LYS A 111 19.23 6.10 -32.02
N ARG A 112 18.30 6.49 -31.14
CA ARG A 112 17.40 5.54 -30.43
C ARG A 112 16.36 5.01 -31.42
N PRO A 113 16.20 3.69 -31.61
CA PRO A 113 15.01 3.15 -32.24
C PRO A 113 13.92 2.88 -31.19
N GLY A 114 12.74 3.44 -31.44
CA GLY A 114 11.44 2.82 -31.20
C GLY A 114 10.97 2.61 -29.76
N ALA A 115 10.33 3.65 -29.18
CA ALA A 115 9.23 3.43 -28.25
C ALA A 115 7.92 3.46 -29.06
N PRO A 116 6.98 2.50 -28.91
CA PRO A 116 5.69 2.60 -29.57
C PRO A 116 4.87 3.74 -28.96
N ALA A 117 4.36 4.59 -29.83
CA ALA A 117 3.46 5.68 -29.54
C ALA A 117 2.04 5.15 -29.23
N GLY A 118 1.37 5.81 -28.28
CA GLY A 118 -0.06 5.68 -28.01
C GLY A 118 -0.33 6.08 -26.57
N GLY A 119 -1.12 7.10 -26.22
CA GLY A 119 -1.93 8.05 -26.95
C GLY A 119 -2.27 9.21 -25.99
N ALA A 120 -2.75 10.32 -26.56
CA ALA A 120 -2.85 11.64 -25.95
C ALA A 120 -3.58 11.72 -24.59
N ALA A 121 -2.94 12.32 -23.59
CA ALA A 121 -3.58 12.77 -22.36
C ALA A 121 -4.17 14.19 -22.55
N LYS A 122 -5.44 14.29 -22.94
CA LYS A 122 -6.20 15.53 -22.81
C LYS A 122 -6.54 15.74 -21.32
N ARG A 123 -5.90 16.73 -20.69
CA ARG A 123 -6.26 17.23 -19.36
C ARG A 123 -7.59 18.01 -19.47
N GLY A 124 -8.69 17.37 -19.10
CA GLY A 124 -9.98 18.03 -18.84
C GLY A 124 -10.02 18.59 -17.42
N LYS A 125 -10.34 19.87 -17.29
CA LYS A 125 -10.35 20.65 -16.05
C LYS A 125 -11.48 20.20 -15.09
N LYS A 126 -11.21 20.26 -13.79
CA LYS A 126 -12.19 20.14 -12.71
C LYS A 126 -12.64 21.55 -12.30
N SER A 127 -13.94 21.82 -12.30
CA SER A 127 -14.55 22.94 -11.57
C SER A 127 -15.91 22.50 -11.02
N TYR A 128 -16.12 22.79 -9.75
CA TYR A 128 -17.36 22.60 -8.99
C TYR A 128 -18.04 23.96 -8.79
N GLN A 129 -19.34 23.91 -8.44
CA GLN A 129 -20.24 24.98 -7.92
C GLN A 129 -20.81 25.97 -8.96
N GLU A 130 -22.08 26.41 -8.95
CA GLU A 130 -23.27 26.20 -8.10
C GLU A 130 -24.49 26.92 -8.76
N PHE A 131 -25.72 26.63 -8.30
CA PHE A 131 -26.97 27.44 -8.37
C PHE A 131 -27.81 27.52 -9.69
N VAL A 132 -29.06 26.99 -9.66
CA VAL A 132 -30.38 27.73 -9.64
C VAL A 132 -31.01 27.76 -11.05
N VAL A 133 -32.30 27.58 -11.36
CA VAL A 133 -33.61 27.23 -10.75
C VAL A 133 -34.53 26.90 -11.94
N ASP A 134 -35.43 25.92 -11.79
CA ASP A 134 -36.81 25.67 -12.33
C ASP A 134 -37.36 26.45 -13.56
N PRO A 135 -38.41 25.97 -14.26
CA PRO A 135 -39.46 25.01 -13.87
C PRO A 135 -39.57 23.70 -14.66
#